data_AF-A0A2E2BUF4-F1
#
_entry.id   AF-A0A2E2BUF4-F1
#
_cell.length_a   1.000
_cell.length_b   1.000
_cell.length_c   1.000
_cell.angle_alpha   90.00
_cell.angle_beta   90.00
_cell.angle_gamma   90.00
#
_symmetry.space_group_name_H-M   'P 1'
#
loop_
_entity.id
_entity.type
_entity.pdbx_description
1 polymer ?
#
loop_
_entity_poly.entity_id
_entity_poly.type
_entity_poly.pdbx_seq_one_letter_code
_entity_poly.pdbx_strand_id
1 'polypeptide(L)'
;MRIGTFENAVDFDISTFRTFPDAVKNTSLDKEKTVVMFCTGGIRCEKASALMLKQGFQDVRQLEGGVLGYFEEVGGAHWNGDCFVFDRRVAVDPEMNVTGAEVCFACREPLTEEELDSPLYVPAVSCPYCVE
;
A
#
# COMPACT_ATOMS: atom_id res chain seq x y z
N MET A 1 -2.36 -0.13 -4.88
CA MET A 1 -0.98 -0.43 -4.42
C MET A 1 0.04 -0.13 -5.52
N ARG A 2 0.14 1.14 -5.96
CA ARG A 2 0.84 1.45 -7.22
C ARG A 2 2.32 1.78 -7.05
N ILE A 3 2.69 2.38 -5.93
CA ILE A 3 4.08 2.75 -5.66
C ILE A 3 4.93 1.55 -5.21
N GLY A 4 4.36 0.66 -4.42
CA GLY A 4 5.08 -0.55 -4.02
C GLY A 4 4.25 -1.53 -3.20
N THR A 5 4.68 -2.78 -3.22
CA THR A 5 4.03 -3.91 -2.54
C THR A 5 4.97 -5.11 -2.43
N PHE A 6 4.62 -6.06 -1.56
CA PHE A 6 5.31 -7.34 -1.48
C PHE A 6 4.99 -8.24 -2.69
N GLU A 7 5.97 -9.05 -3.09
CA GLU A 7 5.77 -10.14 -4.05
C GLU A 7 4.57 -11.02 -3.65
N ASN A 8 3.69 -11.30 -4.62
CA ASN A 8 2.48 -12.12 -4.43
C ASN A 8 1.44 -11.57 -3.44
N ALA A 9 1.55 -10.30 -3.02
CA ALA A 9 0.53 -9.67 -2.18
C ALA A 9 -0.83 -9.64 -2.91
N VAL A 10 -1.89 -9.92 -2.17
CA VAL A 10 -3.27 -9.86 -2.67
C VAL A 10 -3.79 -8.44 -2.57
N ASP A 11 -4.18 -7.83 -3.71
CA ASP A 11 -4.93 -6.58 -3.73
C ASP A 11 -6.43 -6.83 -3.60
N PHE A 12 -7.07 -6.14 -2.65
CA PHE A 12 -8.53 -6.10 -2.56
C PHE A 12 -9.14 -5.06 -3.50
N ASP A 13 -8.33 -4.30 -4.22
CA ASP A 13 -8.70 -3.24 -5.16
C ASP A 13 -9.67 -2.22 -4.52
N ILE A 14 -9.30 -1.75 -3.32
CA ILE A 14 -10.08 -0.76 -2.58
C ILE A 14 -9.43 0.63 -2.66
N SER A 15 -10.25 1.63 -2.97
CA SER A 15 -9.82 3.04 -2.98
C SER A 15 -9.79 3.69 -1.59
N THR A 16 -10.46 3.08 -0.59
CA THR A 16 -10.49 3.58 0.78
C THR A 16 -10.54 2.46 1.78
N PHE A 17 -9.84 2.60 2.91
CA PHE A 17 -9.88 1.61 3.99
C PHE A 17 -11.29 1.42 4.58
N ARG A 18 -12.20 2.39 4.40
CA ARG A 18 -13.59 2.26 4.87
C ARG A 18 -14.36 1.12 4.20
N THR A 19 -13.98 0.70 2.98
CA THR A 19 -14.62 -0.40 2.25
C THR A 19 -13.97 -1.76 2.52
N PHE A 20 -12.89 -1.80 3.31
CA PHE A 20 -12.23 -3.05 3.69
C PHE A 20 -13.17 -4.10 4.34
N PRO A 21 -14.14 -3.73 5.20
CA PRO A 21 -15.09 -4.70 5.74
C PRO A 21 -15.93 -5.43 4.69
N ASP A 22 -16.37 -4.71 3.67
CA ASP A 22 -17.15 -5.31 2.57
C ASP A 22 -16.25 -6.17 1.68
N ALA A 23 -15.01 -5.73 1.44
CA ALA A 23 -14.03 -6.49 0.67
C ALA A 23 -13.69 -7.84 1.34
N VAL A 24 -13.45 -7.85 2.66
CA VAL A 24 -13.20 -9.09 3.42
C VAL A 24 -14.44 -9.98 3.46
N LYS A 25 -15.64 -9.41 3.57
CA LYS A 25 -16.87 -10.20 3.60
C LYS A 25 -17.11 -10.93 2.28
N ASN A 26 -16.75 -10.33 1.15
CA ASN A 26 -16.95 -10.86 -0.19
C ASN A 26 -15.74 -11.61 -0.76
N THR A 27 -14.69 -11.81 0.04
CA THR A 27 -13.46 -12.44 -0.42
C THR A 27 -13.61 -13.96 -0.59
N SER A 28 -12.87 -14.52 -1.53
CA SER A 28 -12.70 -15.97 -1.71
C SER A 28 -11.48 -16.52 -0.95
N LEU A 29 -10.79 -15.69 -0.16
CA LEU A 29 -9.65 -16.15 0.62
C LEU A 29 -10.05 -17.25 1.60
N ASP A 30 -9.18 -18.26 1.67
CA ASP A 30 -9.33 -19.38 2.59
C ASP A 30 -9.11 -18.92 4.03
N LYS A 31 -10.14 -19.08 4.87
CA LYS A 31 -10.16 -18.62 6.26
C LYS A 31 -9.32 -19.48 7.20
N GLU A 32 -8.92 -20.67 6.76
CA GLU A 32 -8.08 -21.59 7.52
C GLU A 32 -6.58 -21.31 7.33
N LYS A 33 -6.21 -20.57 6.27
CA LYS A 33 -4.82 -20.20 6.01
C LYS A 33 -4.36 -19.06 6.89
N THR A 34 -3.06 -19.05 7.18
CA THR A 34 -2.39 -17.89 7.76
C THR A 34 -2.45 -16.72 6.79
N VAL A 35 -3.05 -15.61 7.24
CA VAL A 35 -3.04 -14.33 6.55
C VAL A 35 -2.03 -13.42 7.23
N VAL A 36 -1.06 -12.92 6.48
CA VAL A 36 -0.14 -11.88 6.93
C VAL A 36 -0.50 -10.57 6.23
N MET A 37 -0.81 -9.54 7.01
CA MET A 37 -1.15 -8.22 6.50
C MET A 37 -0.02 -7.22 6.72
N PHE A 38 0.02 -6.20 5.87
CA PHE A 38 0.94 -5.09 6.02
C PHE A 38 0.27 -3.78 5.61
N CYS A 39 0.79 -2.69 6.15
CA CYS A 39 0.55 -1.32 5.71
C CYS A 39 1.77 -0.48 6.10
N THR A 40 1.85 0.77 5.68
CA THR A 40 3.03 1.63 5.88
C THR A 40 3.62 1.55 7.30
N GLY A 41 2.80 1.77 8.34
CA GLY A 41 3.25 1.79 9.75
C GLY A 41 2.41 0.93 10.70
N GLY A 42 1.78 -0.13 10.22
CA GLY A 42 1.04 -1.12 11.05
C GLY A 42 -0.37 -0.74 11.52
N ILE A 43 -0.70 0.54 11.75
CA ILE A 43 -1.97 0.94 12.39
C ILE A 43 -3.27 0.49 11.67
N ARG A 44 -3.25 0.35 10.34
CA ARG A 44 -4.42 -0.18 9.60
C ARG A 44 -4.57 -1.68 9.82
N CYS A 45 -3.46 -2.40 9.91
CA CYS A 45 -3.43 -3.84 10.16
C CYS A 45 -3.99 -4.18 11.54
N GLU A 46 -3.74 -3.35 12.55
CA GLU A 46 -4.32 -3.52 13.90
C GLU A 46 -5.85 -3.53 13.88
N LYS A 47 -6.45 -2.62 13.10
CA LYS A 47 -7.91 -2.55 12.96
C LYS A 47 -8.43 -3.66 12.05
N ALA A 48 -7.69 -3.97 10.99
CA ALA A 48 -8.05 -5.00 10.02
C ALA A 48 -8.02 -6.41 10.65
N SER A 49 -7.04 -6.71 11.51
CA SER A 49 -6.88 -8.03 12.14
C SER A 49 -8.08 -8.37 13.01
N ALA A 50 -8.50 -7.45 13.88
CA ALA A 50 -9.70 -7.60 14.70
C ALA A 50 -10.96 -7.84 13.86
N LEU A 51 -11.06 -7.22 12.69
CA LEU A 51 -12.18 -7.41 11.77
C LEU A 51 -12.13 -8.77 11.07
N MET A 52 -10.96 -9.17 10.55
CA MET A 52 -10.79 -10.46 9.86
C MET A 52 -11.05 -11.64 10.80
N LEU A 53 -10.56 -11.57 12.05
CA LEU A 53 -10.88 -12.57 13.08
C LEU A 53 -12.39 -12.67 13.32
N LYS A 54 -13.11 -11.54 13.41
CA LYS A 54 -14.58 -11.52 13.52
C LYS A 54 -15.29 -12.11 12.29
N GLN A 55 -14.67 -12.04 11.11
CA GLN A 55 -15.17 -12.65 9.87
C GLN A 55 -14.82 -14.14 9.74
N GLY A 56 -14.14 -14.72 10.75
CA GLY A 56 -13.88 -16.15 10.85
C GLY A 56 -12.53 -16.62 10.30
N PHE A 57 -11.61 -15.70 9.99
CA PHE A 57 -10.22 -16.08 9.72
C PHE A 57 -9.57 -16.61 11.00
N GLN A 58 -8.82 -17.71 10.89
CA GLN A 58 -8.28 -18.42 12.06
C GLN A 58 -6.91 -17.91 12.52
N ASP A 59 -6.03 -17.58 11.57
CA ASP A 59 -4.67 -17.10 11.85
C ASP A 59 -4.41 -15.80 11.06
N VAL A 60 -4.56 -14.67 11.74
CA VAL A 60 -4.34 -13.34 11.18
C VAL A 60 -3.16 -12.70 11.87
N ARG A 61 -2.11 -12.41 11.10
CA ARG A 61 -0.86 -11.79 11.54
C ARG A 61 -0.64 -10.49 10.80
N GLN A 62 0.29 -9.70 11.32
CA GLN A 62 0.71 -8.46 10.70
C GLN A 62 2.21 -8.26 10.84
N LEU A 63 2.79 -7.45 9.95
CA LEU A 63 4.15 -6.95 10.15
C LEU A 63 4.17 -5.92 11.30
N GLU A 64 4.96 -6.21 12.31
CA GLU A 64 5.26 -5.26 13.39
C GLU A 64 5.99 -4.04 12.81
N GLY A 65 5.59 -2.83 13.21
CA GLY A 65 6.11 -1.59 12.59
C GLY A 65 5.67 -1.35 11.13
N GLY A 66 4.93 -2.27 10.51
CA GLY A 66 4.51 -2.16 9.12
C GLY A 66 5.68 -2.31 8.12
N VAL A 67 5.51 -1.76 6.92
CA VAL A 67 6.54 -1.79 5.88
C VAL A 67 7.80 -1.03 6.30
N LEU A 68 7.66 0.09 7.01
CA LEU A 68 8.81 0.86 7.49
C LEU A 68 9.62 0.09 8.54
N GLY A 69 8.96 -0.64 9.44
CA GLY A 69 9.65 -1.54 10.38
C GLY A 69 10.35 -2.70 9.67
N TYR A 70 9.72 -3.26 8.62
CA TYR A 70 10.35 -4.28 7.78
C TYR A 70 11.63 -3.77 7.09
N PHE A 71 11.62 -2.56 6.54
CA PHE A 71 12.80 -1.94 5.95
C PHE A 71 13.93 -1.74 6.97
N GLU A 72 13.61 -1.30 8.19
CA GLU A 72 14.59 -1.08 9.25
C GLU A 72 15.24 -2.38 9.76
N GLU A 73 14.45 -3.45 9.94
CA GLU A 73 14.92 -4.70 10.53
C GLU A 73 15.47 -5.71 9.51
N VAL A 74 14.93 -5.71 8.30
CA VAL A 74 15.18 -6.76 7.28
C VAL A 74 15.71 -6.18 5.96
N GLY A 75 15.33 -4.93 5.63
CA GLY A 75 15.62 -4.30 4.34
C GLY A 75 14.53 -4.54 3.29
N GLY A 76 14.88 -4.45 2.00
CA GLY A 76 13.93 -4.50 0.88
C GLY A 76 13.61 -5.89 0.31
N ALA A 77 13.95 -6.97 1.00
CA ALA A 77 13.72 -8.32 0.46
C ALA A 77 12.24 -8.55 0.12
N HIS A 78 11.96 -9.11 -1.07
CA HIS A 78 10.61 -9.38 -1.57
C HIS A 78 9.69 -8.15 -1.73
N TRP A 79 10.20 -6.94 -1.54
CA TRP A 79 9.48 -5.70 -1.78
C TRP A 79 9.78 -5.19 -3.20
N ASN A 80 8.75 -4.73 -3.90
CA ASN A 80 8.88 -4.11 -5.22
C ASN A 80 8.42 -2.65 -5.15
N GLY A 81 9.24 -1.74 -5.68
CA GLY A 81 8.96 -0.30 -5.73
C GLY A 81 9.26 0.42 -4.41
N ASP A 82 8.55 1.51 -4.16
CA ASP A 82 8.79 2.37 -3.00
C ASP A 82 7.64 2.27 -1.97
N CYS A 83 7.86 2.76 -0.75
CA CYS A 83 6.84 2.82 0.28
C CYS A 83 6.21 4.21 0.37
N PHE A 84 4.93 4.32 0.00
CA PHE A 84 4.18 5.56 0.15
C PHE A 84 4.02 5.98 1.63
N VAL A 85 4.36 7.23 1.92
CA VAL A 85 4.27 7.89 3.23
C VAL A 85 3.42 9.15 3.16
N PHE A 86 2.63 9.41 4.21
CA PHE A 86 1.64 10.48 4.26
C PHE A 86 2.24 11.81 4.74
N ASP A 87 3.35 12.22 4.15
CA ASP A 87 4.00 13.51 4.43
C ASP A 87 4.71 14.04 3.17
N ARG A 88 5.54 15.09 3.33
CA ARG A 88 6.20 15.79 2.21
C ARG A 88 7.17 14.91 1.42
N ARG A 89 7.61 13.78 1.98
CA ARG A 89 8.51 12.86 1.30
C ARG A 89 7.82 12.06 0.20
N VAL A 90 6.49 11.91 0.27
CA VAL A 90 5.65 11.12 -0.65
C VAL A 90 5.96 9.62 -0.62
N ALA A 91 7.19 9.21 -0.91
CA ALA A 91 7.61 7.82 -0.79
C ALA A 91 9.09 7.70 -0.38
N VAL A 92 9.42 6.56 0.25
CA VAL A 92 10.79 6.19 0.62
C VAL A 92 11.16 4.83 0.00
N ASP A 93 12.42 4.69 -0.39
CA ASP A 93 12.97 3.41 -0.87
C ASP A 93 13.17 2.42 0.30
N PRO A 94 13.52 1.15 0.04
CA PRO A 94 13.81 0.18 1.10
C PRO A 94 14.99 0.55 2.00
N GLU A 95 15.90 1.42 1.54
CA GLU A 95 16.99 2.00 2.32
C GLU A 95 16.56 3.24 3.12
N MET A 96 15.27 3.58 3.12
CA MET A 96 14.64 4.71 3.81
C MET A 96 15.07 6.09 3.31
N ASN A 97 15.64 6.18 2.10
CA ASN A 97 15.89 7.45 1.43
C ASN A 97 14.60 7.98 0.80
N VAL A 98 14.51 9.31 0.69
CA VAL A 98 13.41 9.96 -0.03
C VAL A 98 13.60 9.73 -1.54
N THR A 99 12.53 9.32 -2.21
CA THR A 99 12.49 9.07 -3.65
C THR A 99 12.03 10.31 -4.43
N GLY A 100 12.11 10.30 -5.75
CA GLY A 100 11.55 11.35 -6.60
C GLY A 100 10.03 11.26 -6.80
N ALA A 101 9.33 10.41 -6.05
CA ALA A 101 7.88 10.28 -6.15
C ALA A 101 7.18 11.60 -5.77
N GLU A 102 6.14 11.96 -6.54
CA GLU A 102 5.34 13.15 -6.29
C GLU A 102 3.84 12.82 -6.20
N VAL A 103 3.05 13.69 -5.60
CA VAL A 103 1.59 13.55 -5.60
C VAL A 103 1.00 14.36 -6.74
N CYS A 104 0.18 13.72 -7.57
CA CYS A 104 -0.61 14.44 -8.58
C CYS A 104 -1.52 15.46 -7.89
N PHE A 105 -1.38 16.75 -8.22
CA PHE A 105 -2.21 17.81 -7.64
C PHE A 105 -3.71 17.67 -7.97
N ALA A 106 -4.05 17.05 -9.11
CA ALA A 106 -5.44 16.93 -9.56
C ALA A 106 -6.19 15.82 -8.81
N CYS A 107 -5.64 14.61 -8.76
CA CYS A 107 -6.32 13.44 -8.18
C CYS A 107 -5.77 13.00 -6.82
N ARG A 108 -4.60 13.51 -6.41
CA ARG A 108 -3.84 13.11 -5.21
C ARG A 108 -3.29 11.69 -5.26
N GLU A 109 -3.28 11.05 -6.43
CA GLU A 109 -2.58 9.79 -6.61
C GLU A 109 -1.07 10.05 -6.52
N PRO A 110 -0.32 9.24 -5.75
CA PRO A 110 1.11 9.36 -5.71
C PRO A 110 1.70 8.66 -6.95
N LEU A 111 2.69 9.30 -7.57
CA LEU A 111 3.26 8.94 -8.86
C LEU A 111 4.73 8.55 -8.70
N THR A 112 5.16 7.51 -9.39
CA THR A 112 6.58 7.16 -9.52
C THR A 112 7.30 8.14 -10.45
N GLU A 113 8.63 8.15 -10.43
CA GLU A 113 9.42 8.99 -11.36
C GLU A 113 9.10 8.67 -12.83
N GLU A 114 8.94 7.39 -13.17
CA GLU A 114 8.55 6.96 -14.51
C GLU A 114 7.17 7.50 -14.93
N GLU A 115 6.22 7.58 -13.99
CA GLU A 115 4.89 8.13 -14.25
C GLU A 115 4.90 9.66 -14.39
N LEU A 116 5.83 10.34 -13.74
CA LEU A 116 6.06 11.78 -13.90
C LEU A 116 6.65 12.12 -15.26
N ASP A 117 7.48 11.23 -15.83
CA ASP A 117 8.03 11.37 -17.18
C ASP A 117 7.02 11.04 -18.29
N SER A 118 5.83 10.54 -17.93
CA SER A 118 4.78 10.22 -18.90
C SER A 118 4.29 11.46 -19.65
N PRO A 119 4.04 11.38 -20.98
CA PRO A 119 3.42 12.48 -21.72
C PRO A 119 1.99 12.81 -21.26
N LEU A 120 1.37 11.93 -20.46
CA LEU A 120 0.05 12.15 -19.86
C LEU A 120 0.12 12.93 -18.53
N TYR A 121 1.31 13.11 -17.97
CA TYR A 121 1.54 13.97 -16.82
C TYR A 121 1.68 15.42 -17.27
N VAL A 122 0.76 16.26 -16.79
CA VAL A 122 0.80 17.70 -16.98
C VAL A 122 0.77 18.32 -15.58
N PRO A 123 1.84 19.02 -15.15
CA PRO A 123 1.91 19.58 -13.81
C PRO A 123 0.66 20.38 -13.44
N ALA A 124 0.10 20.08 -12.27
CA ALA A 124 -1.14 20.66 -11.75
C ALA A 124 -2.43 20.42 -12.56
N VAL A 125 -2.38 19.63 -13.64
CA VAL A 125 -3.54 19.40 -14.52
C VAL A 125 -3.94 17.92 -14.55
N SER A 126 -3.02 17.00 -14.87
CA SER A 126 -3.35 15.59 -15.06
C SER A 126 -2.17 14.66 -14.78
N CYS A 127 -2.46 13.38 -14.66
CA CYS A 127 -1.50 12.29 -14.64
C CYS A 127 -2.03 11.10 -15.46
N PRO A 128 -1.25 10.03 -15.68
CA PRO A 128 -1.70 8.83 -16.39
C PRO A 128 -3.00 8.20 -15.85
N TYR A 129 -3.38 8.53 -14.63
CA TYR A 129 -4.54 7.96 -13.93
C TYR A 129 -5.77 8.85 -13.90
N CYS A 130 -5.65 10.13 -14.27
CA CYS A 130 -6.78 11.07 -14.25
C CYS A 130 -6.85 11.96 -15.48
N VAL A 131 -6.06 11.67 -16.51
CA VAL A 131 -6.20 12.28 -17.83
C VAL A 131 -7.52 11.81 -18.44
N GLU A 132 -8.33 12.76 -18.92
CA GLU A 132 -9.53 12.52 -19.75
C GLU A 132 -9.17 12.70 -21.24
#